data_AF-A0A7C1BE74-F1
#
_entry.id   AF-A0A7C1BE74-F1
#
_cell.length_a   1.000
_cell.length_b   1.000
_cell.length_c   1.000
_cell.angle_alpha   90.00
_cell.angle_beta   90.00
_cell.angle_gamma   90.00
#
_symmetry.space_group_name_H-M   'P 1'
#
loop_
_entity.id
_entity.type
_entity.pdbx_description
1 polymer ?
#
loop_
_entity_poly.entity_id
_entity_poly.type
_entity_poly.pdbx_seq_one_letter_code
_entity_poly.pdbx_strand_id
1 'polypeptide(L)'
;METIGKIGGPIGIFSKSYGLAVNKALRLPLATVVIFANLWVVSFALTTLDTTNRLGRFAWTEILDPLRKKSASLYRILSNKWIASLFVATLGIWLAWGGAWKVIWPAFGGTNQMLASIALMTVSLWVVKELNASLKQRLQVIIPAFLLWGTILAALLWYLIAAIPVYHTKNPTQSYLIGAIVVIEIILNLMLLSEYFRASRRKS
;
A
#
# COMPACT_ATOMS: atom_id res chain seq x y z
N MET A 1 -0.86 -28.33 -3.27
CA MET A 1 -1.88 -27.41 -2.69
C MET A 1 -2.98 -28.15 -1.94
N GLU A 2 -3.35 -29.37 -2.35
CA GLU A 2 -4.38 -30.20 -1.71
C GLU A 2 -4.10 -30.59 -0.24
N THR A 3 -2.83 -30.80 0.13
CA THR A 3 -2.43 -31.09 1.51
C THR A 3 -2.61 -29.89 2.45
N ILE A 4 -2.48 -28.65 1.96
CA ILE A 4 -2.68 -27.43 2.76
C ILE A 4 -4.16 -27.24 3.14
N GLY A 5 -5.08 -27.62 2.25
CA GLY A 5 -6.52 -27.57 2.52
C GLY A 5 -6.95 -28.50 3.65
N LYS A 6 -6.43 -29.74 3.68
CA LYS A 6 -6.71 -30.73 4.73
C LYS A 6 -6.16 -30.33 6.12
N ILE A 7 -5.22 -29.39 6.18
CA ILE A 7 -4.59 -28.93 7.44
C ILE A 7 -5.24 -27.63 7.97
N GLY A 8 -6.19 -27.03 7.23
CA GLY A 8 -6.88 -25.78 7.60
C GLY A 8 -6.28 -24.51 6.98
N GLY A 9 -5.56 -24.64 5.86
CA GLY A 9 -4.95 -23.50 5.18
C GLY A 9 -3.72 -22.91 5.92
N PRO A 10 -3.19 -21.78 5.45
CA PRO A 10 -2.06 -21.09 6.10
C PRO A 10 -2.32 -20.76 7.58
N ILE A 11 -3.55 -20.37 7.91
CA ILE A 11 -3.98 -20.08 9.29
C ILE A 11 -3.96 -21.36 10.13
N GLY A 12 -4.47 -22.48 9.61
CA GLY A 12 -4.43 -23.77 10.30
C GLY A 12 -3.01 -24.27 10.57
N ILE A 13 -2.07 -24.04 9.64
CA ILE A 13 -0.64 -24.38 9.82
C ILE A 13 -0.03 -23.51 10.93
N PHE A 14 -0.26 -22.20 10.90
CA PHE A 14 0.23 -21.28 11.92
C PHE A 14 -0.28 -21.67 13.31
N SER A 15 -1.59 -21.82 13.46
CA SER A 15 -2.22 -22.08 14.76
C SER A 15 -1.82 -23.44 15.33
N LYS A 16 -1.66 -24.47 14.49
CA LYS A 16 -1.13 -25.78 14.92
C LYS A 16 0.32 -25.69 15.38
N SER A 17 1.16 -24.99 14.63
CA SER A 17 2.58 -24.80 14.97
C SER A 17 2.74 -24.01 16.28
N TYR A 18 1.97 -22.94 16.42
CA TYR A 18 1.90 -22.14 17.65
C TYR A 18 1.42 -22.97 18.84
N GLY A 19 0.33 -23.73 18.66
CA GLY A 19 -0.20 -24.64 19.68
C GLY A 19 0.82 -25.67 20.15
N LEU A 20 1.57 -26.30 19.23
CA LEU A 20 2.61 -27.27 19.56
C LEU A 20 3.77 -26.63 20.34
N ALA A 21 4.20 -25.43 19.96
CA ALA A 21 5.26 -24.70 20.66
C ALA A 21 4.85 -24.37 22.10
N VAL A 22 3.64 -23.83 22.29
CA VAL A 22 3.11 -23.46 23.61
C VAL A 22 2.83 -24.69 24.46
N ASN A 23 2.31 -25.78 23.88
CA ASN A 23 2.14 -27.04 24.60
C ASN A 23 3.49 -27.60 25.08
N LYS A 24 4.54 -27.54 24.24
CA LYS A 24 5.87 -28.03 24.62
C LYS A 24 6.53 -27.18 25.73
N ALA A 25 6.33 -25.86 25.71
CA ALA A 25 6.93 -24.94 26.67
C ALA A 25 6.16 -24.83 27.99
N LEU A 26 4.82 -24.71 27.92
CA LEU A 26 3.95 -24.38 29.06
C LEU A 26 3.01 -25.53 29.45
N ARG A 27 3.04 -26.66 28.74
CA ARG A 27 2.19 -27.85 28.96
C ARG A 27 0.68 -27.55 28.93
N LEU A 28 0.27 -26.46 28.28
CA LEU A 28 -1.14 -26.10 28.10
C LEU A 28 -1.84 -27.02 27.08
N PRO A 29 -3.15 -27.30 27.21
CA PRO A 29 -3.88 -28.16 26.28
C PRO A 29 -3.81 -27.65 24.85
N LEU A 30 -3.32 -28.51 23.94
CA LEU A 30 -3.08 -28.16 22.54
C LEU A 30 -4.34 -27.61 21.85
N ALA A 31 -5.48 -28.26 22.06
CA ALA A 31 -6.75 -27.85 21.43
C ALA A 31 -7.14 -26.41 21.80
N THR A 32 -7.03 -26.03 23.08
CA THR A 32 -7.36 -24.70 23.57
C THR A 32 -6.47 -23.63 22.95
N VAL A 33 -5.16 -23.88 22.88
CA VAL A 33 -4.20 -22.93 22.32
C VAL A 33 -4.39 -22.77 20.81
N VAL A 34 -4.68 -23.85 20.09
CA VAL A 34 -4.96 -23.79 18.64
C VAL A 34 -6.23 -22.98 18.35
N ILE A 35 -7.30 -23.17 19.14
CA ILE A 35 -8.54 -22.38 19.02
C ILE A 35 -8.24 -20.91 19.30
N PHE A 36 -7.50 -20.61 20.37
CA PHE A 36 -7.12 -19.24 20.71
C PHE A 36 -6.30 -18.58 19.59
N ALA A 37 -5.29 -19.27 19.05
CA ALA A 37 -4.47 -18.76 17.96
C ALA A 37 -5.30 -18.50 16.68
N ASN A 38 -6.24 -19.39 16.36
CA ASN A 38 -7.18 -19.18 15.24
C ASN A 38 -8.04 -17.95 15.47
N LEU A 39 -8.64 -17.80 16.65
CA LEU A 39 -9.47 -16.63 17.00
C LEU A 39 -8.65 -15.35 16.93
N TRP A 40 -7.42 -15.36 17.41
CA TRP A 40 -6.52 -14.22 17.34
C TRP A 40 -6.22 -13.80 15.89
N VAL A 41 -5.85 -14.74 15.03
CA VAL A 41 -5.57 -14.45 13.61
C VAL A 41 -6.81 -13.93 12.89
N VAL A 42 -7.97 -14.55 13.11
CA VAL A 42 -9.24 -14.08 12.51
C VAL A 42 -9.62 -12.70 13.04
N SER A 43 -9.45 -12.43 14.32
CA SER A 43 -9.74 -11.12 14.92
C SER A 43 -8.82 -10.02 14.36
N PHE A 44 -7.53 -10.33 14.18
CA PHE A 44 -6.58 -9.42 13.55
C PHE A 44 -6.95 -9.14 12.08
N ALA A 45 -7.33 -10.18 11.34
CA ALA A 45 -7.77 -10.06 9.95
C ALA A 45 -9.05 -9.21 9.85
N LEU A 46 -10.03 -9.43 10.73
CA LEU A 46 -11.27 -8.64 10.78
C LEU A 46 -10.99 -7.17 11.11
N THR A 47 -10.10 -6.89 12.07
CA THR A 47 -9.73 -5.51 12.43
C THR A 47 -9.03 -4.80 11.26
N THR A 48 -8.17 -5.50 10.54
CA THR A 48 -7.50 -4.98 9.35
C THR A 48 -8.48 -4.75 8.21
N LEU A 49 -9.43 -5.68 8.02
CA LEU A 49 -10.48 -5.55 7.01
C LEU A 49 -11.40 -4.37 7.30
N ASP A 50 -11.83 -4.17 8.54
CA ASP A 50 -12.64 -3.00 8.94
C ASP A 50 -11.88 -1.69 8.67
N THR A 51 -10.61 -1.63 9.12
CA THR A 51 -9.78 -0.44 8.93
C THR A 51 -9.55 -0.14 7.44
N THR A 52 -9.24 -1.15 6.63
CA THR A 52 -9.02 -0.97 5.19
C THR A 52 -10.31 -0.61 4.46
N ASN A 53 -11.46 -1.17 4.85
CA ASN A 53 -12.75 -0.80 4.27
C ASN A 53 -13.13 0.66 4.59
N ARG A 54 -12.79 1.12 5.81
CA ARG A 54 -12.97 2.53 6.19
C ARG A 54 -12.07 3.46 5.38
N LEU A 55 -10.78 3.12 5.24
CA LEU A 55 -9.82 3.90 4.44
C LEU A 55 -10.18 3.91 2.95
N GLY A 56 -10.55 2.75 2.41
CA GLY A 56 -10.96 2.61 1.01
C GLY A 56 -12.21 3.43 0.70
N ARG A 57 -13.15 3.57 1.65
CA ARG A 57 -14.27 4.49 1.51
C ARG A 57 -13.81 5.95 1.40
N PHE A 58 -12.82 6.38 2.17
CA PHE A 58 -12.29 7.75 2.06
C PHE A 58 -11.66 7.99 0.69
N ALA A 59 -10.81 7.07 0.22
CA ALA A 59 -10.22 7.14 -1.11
C ALA A 59 -11.29 7.15 -2.22
N TRP A 60 -12.32 6.30 -2.10
CA TRP A 60 -13.45 6.27 -3.03
C TRP A 60 -14.19 7.61 -3.07
N THR A 61 -14.50 8.20 -1.91
CA THR A 61 -15.18 9.49 -1.84
C THR A 61 -14.34 10.64 -2.40
N GLU A 62 -13.01 10.56 -2.27
CA GLU A 62 -12.07 11.55 -2.82
C GLU A 62 -12.02 11.48 -4.35
N ILE A 63 -11.94 10.26 -4.92
CA ILE A 63 -12.00 10.03 -6.37
C ILE A 63 -13.32 10.58 -6.96
N LEU A 64 -14.42 10.49 -6.20
CA LEU A 64 -15.72 11.00 -6.63
C LEU A 64 -15.92 12.49 -6.35
N ASP A 65 -15.03 13.18 -5.64
CA ASP A 65 -15.21 14.60 -5.30
C ASP A 65 -15.41 15.53 -6.52
N PRO A 66 -14.74 15.31 -7.67
CA PRO A 66 -15.03 16.07 -8.89
C PRO A 66 -16.49 15.91 -9.40
N LEU A 67 -17.13 14.77 -9.12
CA LEU A 67 -18.53 14.52 -9.50
C LEU A 67 -19.51 15.32 -8.64
N ARG A 68 -19.09 15.78 -7.45
CA ARG A 68 -19.93 16.63 -6.60
C ARG A 68 -20.39 17.89 -7.33
N LYS A 69 -19.53 18.45 -8.19
CA LYS A 69 -19.82 19.65 -8.99
C LYS A 69 -20.62 19.36 -10.26
N LYS A 70 -20.51 18.14 -10.82
CA LYS A 70 -21.17 17.75 -12.08
C LYS A 70 -22.53 17.10 -11.88
N SER A 71 -22.72 16.32 -10.82
CA SER A 71 -23.98 15.64 -10.50
C SER A 71 -24.09 15.36 -8.99
N ALA A 72 -24.74 16.28 -8.27
CA ALA A 72 -24.89 16.20 -6.82
C ALA A 72 -25.73 14.99 -6.36
N SER A 73 -26.69 14.55 -7.17
CA SER A 73 -27.55 13.39 -6.86
C SER A 73 -26.76 12.07 -6.94
N LEU A 74 -25.98 11.90 -8.02
CA LEU A 74 -25.15 10.71 -8.21
C LEU A 74 -24.04 10.62 -7.16
N TYR A 75 -23.41 11.76 -6.84
CA TYR A 75 -22.42 11.83 -5.77
C TYR A 75 -23.02 11.38 -4.43
N ARG A 76 -24.24 11.81 -4.07
CA ARG A 76 -24.89 11.46 -2.80
C ARG A 76 -25.15 9.95 -2.66
N ILE A 77 -25.49 9.28 -3.75
CA ILE A 77 -25.71 7.83 -3.76
C ILE A 77 -24.36 7.10 -3.64
N LEU A 78 -23.39 7.43 -4.50
CA LEU A 78 -22.11 6.72 -4.57
C LEU A 78 -21.19 7.01 -3.37
N SER A 79 -21.34 8.16 -2.70
CA SER A 79 -20.61 8.51 -1.48
C SER A 79 -21.31 8.06 -0.19
N ASN A 80 -22.51 7.45 -0.28
CA ASN A 80 -23.21 6.93 0.90
C ASN A 80 -22.34 5.88 1.60
N LYS A 81 -22.22 5.98 2.93
CA LYS A 81 -21.37 5.11 3.73
C LYS A 81 -21.59 3.62 3.47
N TRP A 82 -22.83 3.19 3.28
CA TRP A 82 -23.18 1.78 3.09
C TRP A 82 -22.83 1.31 1.68
N ILE A 83 -23.13 2.13 0.66
CA ILE A 83 -22.87 1.81 -0.74
C ILE A 83 -21.35 1.80 -1.00
N ALA A 84 -20.64 2.82 -0.53
CA ALA A 84 -19.20 2.92 -0.67
C ALA A 84 -18.48 1.77 0.06
N SER A 85 -18.88 1.44 1.29
CA SER A 85 -18.28 0.31 2.03
C SER A 85 -18.61 -1.04 1.40
N LEU A 86 -19.83 -1.24 0.88
CA LEU A 86 -20.16 -2.48 0.17
C LEU A 86 -19.34 -2.61 -1.12
N PHE A 87 -19.23 -1.52 -1.89
CA PHE A 87 -18.45 -1.49 -3.12
C PHE A 87 -16.96 -1.77 -2.88
N VAL A 88 -16.35 -1.10 -1.89
CA VAL A 88 -14.93 -1.30 -1.55
C VAL A 88 -14.69 -2.74 -1.06
N ALA A 89 -15.57 -3.27 -0.20
CA ALA A 89 -15.45 -4.64 0.29
C ALA A 89 -15.61 -5.68 -0.82
N THR A 90 -16.62 -5.54 -1.70
CA THR A 90 -16.84 -6.49 -2.81
C THR A 90 -15.72 -6.43 -3.83
N LEU A 91 -15.22 -5.24 -4.16
CA LEU A 91 -14.06 -5.06 -5.03
C LEU A 91 -12.81 -5.73 -4.43
N GLY A 92 -12.56 -5.54 -3.13
CA GLY A 92 -11.45 -6.18 -2.42
C GLY A 92 -11.53 -7.70 -2.43
N ILE A 93 -12.71 -8.26 -2.13
CA ILE A 93 -12.94 -9.73 -2.18
C ILE A 93 -12.74 -10.26 -3.60
N TRP A 94 -13.28 -9.58 -4.60
CA TRP A 94 -13.15 -9.97 -6.01
C TRP A 94 -11.68 -10.00 -6.46
N LEU A 95 -10.91 -8.95 -6.14
CA LEU A 95 -9.48 -8.89 -6.43
C LEU A 95 -8.68 -9.97 -5.69
N ALA A 96 -9.03 -10.26 -4.43
CA ALA A 96 -8.39 -11.31 -3.65
C ALA A 96 -8.64 -12.70 -4.25
N TRP A 97 -9.87 -12.97 -4.69
CA TRP A 97 -10.25 -14.24 -5.32
C TRP A 97 -9.57 -14.45 -6.68
N GLY A 98 -9.42 -13.37 -7.46
CA GLY A 98 -8.76 -13.39 -8.76
C GLY A 98 -7.23 -13.50 -8.72
N GLY A 99 -6.61 -13.56 -7.55
CA GLY A 99 -5.15 -13.62 -7.43
C GLY A 99 -4.43 -12.31 -7.81
N ALA A 100 -5.18 -11.20 -7.90
CA ALA A 100 -4.66 -9.89 -8.31
C ALA A 100 -3.66 -9.30 -7.31
N TRP A 101 -3.54 -9.89 -6.11
CA TRP A 101 -2.52 -9.53 -5.11
C TRP A 101 -1.10 -9.56 -5.66
N LYS A 102 -0.80 -10.44 -6.63
CA LYS A 102 0.51 -10.48 -7.31
C LYS A 102 0.80 -9.23 -8.15
N VAL A 103 -0.25 -8.54 -8.60
CA VAL A 103 -0.21 -7.31 -9.40
C VAL A 103 -0.14 -6.10 -8.48
N ILE A 104 -0.97 -6.10 -7.44
CA ILE A 104 -1.14 -4.97 -6.52
C ILE A 104 0.07 -4.82 -5.62
N TRP A 105 0.71 -5.91 -5.18
CA TRP A 105 1.76 -5.84 -4.17
C TRP A 105 2.99 -5.02 -4.61
N PRO A 106 3.55 -5.22 -5.82
CA PRO A 106 4.68 -4.40 -6.26
C PRO A 106 4.31 -2.93 -6.48
N ALA A 107 3.14 -2.66 -7.07
CA ALA A 107 2.62 -1.30 -7.24
C ALA A 107 2.42 -0.59 -5.89
N PHE A 108 1.81 -1.28 -4.92
CA PHE A 108 1.65 -0.73 -3.57
C PHE A 108 3.00 -0.40 -2.93
N GLY A 109 4.00 -1.28 -3.09
CA GLY A 109 5.37 -1.02 -2.64
C GLY A 109 5.98 0.23 -3.26
N GLY A 110 5.88 0.39 -4.58
CA GLY A 110 6.39 1.55 -5.32
C GLY A 110 5.74 2.85 -4.88
N THR A 111 4.40 2.91 -4.93
CA THR A 111 3.62 4.07 -4.50
C THR A 111 3.90 4.47 -3.03
N ASN A 112 4.06 3.50 -2.11
CA ASN A 112 4.37 3.81 -0.71
C ASN A 112 5.74 4.47 -0.54
N GLN A 113 6.74 4.01 -1.29
CA GLN A 113 8.07 4.64 -1.25
C GLN A 113 8.02 6.06 -1.83
N MET A 114 7.23 6.28 -2.88
CA MET A 114 7.00 7.63 -3.41
C MET A 114 6.34 8.57 -2.39
N LEU A 115 5.34 8.08 -1.64
CA LEU A 115 4.72 8.86 -0.55
C LEU A 115 5.73 9.21 0.55
N ALA A 116 6.64 8.28 0.88
CA ALA A 116 7.73 8.58 1.82
C ALA A 116 8.68 9.65 1.26
N SER A 117 8.98 9.61 -0.04
CA SER A 117 9.83 10.61 -0.70
C SER A 117 9.21 12.00 -0.68
N ILE A 118 7.94 12.17 -1.06
CA ILE A 118 7.28 13.48 -1.02
C ILE A 118 7.17 14.01 0.41
N ALA A 119 6.90 13.16 1.40
CA ALA A 119 6.86 13.56 2.80
C ALA A 119 8.22 14.13 3.24
N LEU A 120 9.31 13.41 2.95
CA LEU A 120 10.66 13.84 3.32
C LEU A 120 11.11 15.08 2.54
N MET A 121 10.76 15.19 1.26
CA MET A 121 11.00 16.38 0.44
C MET A 121 10.19 17.59 0.95
N THR A 122 8.94 17.40 1.37
CA THR A 122 8.12 18.47 1.96
C THR A 122 8.71 18.97 3.27
N VAL A 123 9.11 18.05 4.16
CA VAL A 123 9.79 18.38 5.41
C VAL A 123 11.11 19.11 5.14
N SER A 124 11.87 18.67 4.12
CA SER A 124 13.08 19.35 3.68
C SER A 124 12.82 20.80 3.25
N LEU A 125 11.78 21.07 2.47
CA LEU A 125 11.41 22.45 2.10
C LEU A 125 11.03 23.28 3.32
N TRP A 126 10.24 22.72 4.23
CA TRP A 126 9.83 23.41 5.45
C TRP A 126 11.02 23.79 6.32
N VAL A 127 11.98 22.87 6.53
CA VAL A 127 13.22 23.17 7.28
C VAL A 127 14.08 24.23 6.59
N VAL A 128 14.09 24.29 5.26
CA VAL A 128 14.88 25.29 4.52
C VAL A 128 14.27 26.68 4.59
N LYS A 129 12.93 26.76 4.58
CA LYS A 129 12.19 28.02 4.44
C LYS A 129 11.73 28.62 5.76
N GLU A 130 11.13 27.80 6.62
CA GLU A 130 10.48 28.27 7.84
C GLU A 130 11.40 28.16 9.04
N LEU A 131 12.28 27.15 9.04
CA LEU A 131 13.29 27.03 10.06
C LEU A 131 14.49 27.90 9.66
N ASN A 132 14.87 28.86 10.52
CA ASN A 132 16.13 29.61 10.44
C ASN A 132 17.34 28.69 10.73
N ALA A 133 17.35 27.49 10.15
CA ALA A 133 18.31 26.44 10.34
C ALA A 133 19.62 26.77 9.63
N SER A 134 20.73 26.45 10.28
CA SER A 134 22.07 26.55 9.72
C SER A 134 22.23 25.66 8.48
N LEU A 135 23.24 25.95 7.65
CA LEU A 135 23.53 25.18 6.43
C LEU A 135 23.69 23.67 6.72
N LYS A 136 24.35 23.30 7.83
CA LYS A 136 24.50 21.89 8.25
C LYS A 136 23.16 21.21 8.51
N GLN A 137 22.24 21.88 9.22
CA GLN A 137 20.92 21.33 9.54
C GLN A 137 20.04 21.18 8.28
N ARG A 138 20.15 22.12 7.33
CA ARG A 138 19.47 22.00 6.02
C ARG A 138 19.96 20.79 5.23
N LEU A 139 21.28 20.60 5.17
CA LEU A 139 21.89 19.48 4.46
C LEU A 139 21.50 18.12 5.06
N GLN A 140 21.35 18.02 6.39
CA GLN A 140 20.92 16.80 7.08
C GLN A 140 19.53 16.30 6.65
N VAL A 141 18.66 17.19 6.14
CA VAL A 141 17.31 16.82 5.70
C VAL A 141 17.21 16.72 4.18
N ILE A 142 17.89 17.60 3.45
CA ILE A 142 17.92 17.59 1.97
C ILE A 142 18.61 16.32 1.46
N ILE A 143 19.76 15.93 2.02
CA ILE A 143 20.54 14.79 1.50
C ILE A 143 19.72 13.49 1.56
N PRO A 144 19.13 13.09 2.71
CA PRO A 144 18.26 11.90 2.74
C PRO A 144 17.05 12.01 1.82
N ALA A 145 16.44 13.20 1.67
CA ALA A 145 15.28 13.39 0.79
C ALA A 145 15.62 13.07 -0.68
N PHE A 146 16.72 13.63 -1.18
CA PHE A 146 17.14 13.42 -2.57
C PHE A 146 17.76 12.06 -2.82
N LEU A 147 18.46 11.49 -1.83
CA LEU A 147 18.94 10.10 -1.92
C LEU A 147 17.77 9.12 -2.00
N LEU A 148 16.78 9.25 -1.12
CA LEU A 148 15.58 8.40 -1.14
C LEU A 148 14.86 8.54 -2.48
N TRP A 149 14.60 9.78 -2.94
CA TRP A 149 13.99 10.03 -4.24
C TRP A 149 14.76 9.36 -5.40
N GLY A 150 16.10 9.50 -5.41
CA GLY A 150 16.96 8.90 -6.42
C GLY A 150 16.91 7.38 -6.40
N THR A 151 16.92 6.76 -5.21
CA THR A 151 16.80 5.30 -5.08
C THR A 151 15.45 4.78 -5.55
N ILE A 152 14.37 5.54 -5.35
CA ILE A 152 13.03 5.18 -5.84
C ILE A 152 12.98 5.26 -7.37
N LEU A 153 13.50 6.34 -7.96
CA LEU A 153 13.56 6.47 -9.41
C LEU A 153 14.39 5.33 -10.03
N ALA A 154 15.56 5.02 -9.45
CA ALA A 154 16.39 3.91 -9.89
C ALA A 154 15.67 2.56 -9.75
N ALA A 155 14.97 2.33 -8.64
CA ALA A 155 14.21 1.11 -8.41
C ALA A 155 13.04 0.95 -9.39
N LEU A 156 12.29 2.01 -9.69
CA LEU A 156 11.19 1.99 -10.65
C LEU A 156 11.68 1.73 -12.09
N LEU A 157 12.80 2.38 -12.49
CA LEU A 157 13.43 2.15 -13.79
C LEU A 157 13.97 0.71 -13.90
N TRP A 158 14.64 0.22 -12.86
CA TRP A 158 15.08 -1.17 -12.78
C TRP A 158 13.90 -2.14 -12.87
N TYR A 159 12.80 -1.84 -12.17
CA TYR A 159 11.60 -2.66 -12.19
C TYR A 159 11.03 -2.76 -13.61
N LEU A 160 10.94 -1.63 -14.33
CA LEU A 160 10.46 -1.58 -15.70
C LEU A 160 11.33 -2.38 -16.68
N ILE A 161 12.66 -2.29 -16.55
CA ILE A 161 13.60 -2.87 -17.51
C ILE A 161 13.94 -4.33 -17.19
N ALA A 162 14.09 -4.70 -15.91
CA ALA A 162 14.58 -6.01 -15.50
C ALA A 162 13.49 -6.90 -14.91
N ALA A 163 12.57 -6.35 -14.09
CA ALA A 163 11.57 -7.17 -13.40
C ALA A 163 10.38 -7.51 -14.32
N ILE A 164 9.87 -6.55 -15.08
CA ILE A 164 8.68 -6.75 -15.95
C ILE A 164 8.89 -7.80 -17.04
N PRO A 165 10.01 -7.84 -17.79
CA PRO A 165 10.23 -8.88 -18.79
C PRO A 165 10.19 -10.30 -18.20
N VAL A 166 10.63 -10.48 -16.95
CA VAL A 166 10.54 -11.77 -16.25
C VAL A 166 9.08 -12.16 -16.00
N TYR A 167 8.21 -11.20 -15.62
CA TYR A 167 6.78 -11.46 -15.45
C TYR A 167 6.06 -11.71 -16.77
N HIS A 168 6.51 -11.10 -17.86
CA HIS A 168 5.94 -11.26 -19.19
C HIS A 168 5.96 -12.73 -19.66
N THR A 169 7.02 -13.47 -19.32
CA THR A 169 7.15 -14.89 -19.66
C THR A 169 6.13 -15.81 -18.95
N LYS A 170 5.58 -15.37 -17.80
CA LYS A 170 4.67 -16.18 -16.97
C LYS A 170 3.21 -15.81 -17.17
N ASN A 171 2.90 -14.53 -17.34
CA ASN A 171 1.54 -14.05 -17.60
C ASN A 171 1.57 -12.68 -18.31
N PRO A 172 1.40 -12.64 -19.64
CA PRO A 172 1.55 -11.41 -20.43
C PRO A 172 0.65 -10.27 -19.99
N THR A 173 -0.63 -10.55 -19.73
CA THR A 173 -1.63 -9.54 -19.33
C THR A 173 -1.28 -8.87 -18.01
N GLN A 174 -0.80 -9.65 -17.03
CA GLN A 174 -0.36 -9.13 -15.75
C GLN A 174 0.87 -8.22 -15.89
N SER A 175 1.80 -8.59 -16.76
CA SER A 175 3.02 -7.81 -16.99
C SER A 175 2.72 -6.41 -17.56
N TYR A 176 1.79 -6.32 -18.52
CA TYR A 176 1.39 -5.02 -19.09
C TYR A 176 0.70 -4.13 -18.06
N LEU A 177 -0.16 -4.71 -17.22
CA LEU A 177 -0.85 -3.97 -16.15
C LEU A 177 0.13 -3.39 -15.13
N ILE A 178 1.08 -4.20 -14.63
CA ILE A 178 2.09 -3.72 -13.68
C ILE A 178 2.98 -2.66 -14.35
N GLY A 179 3.36 -2.87 -15.61
CA GLY A 179 4.16 -1.90 -16.36
C GLY A 179 3.47 -0.56 -16.56
N ALA A 180 2.19 -0.56 -16.89
CA ALA A 180 1.41 0.68 -16.98
C ALA A 180 1.41 1.43 -15.63
N ILE A 181 1.23 0.72 -14.51
CA ILE A 181 1.25 1.34 -13.18
C ILE A 181 2.63 1.93 -12.87
N VAL A 182 3.71 1.19 -13.10
CA VAL A 182 5.08 1.66 -12.84
C VAL A 182 5.44 2.87 -13.72
N VAL A 183 4.97 2.92 -14.97
CA VAL A 183 5.14 4.10 -15.83
C VAL A 183 4.41 5.31 -15.25
N ILE A 184 3.18 5.12 -14.76
CA ILE A 184 2.43 6.18 -14.08
C ILE A 184 3.19 6.64 -12.82
N GLU A 185 3.72 5.73 -12.03
CA GLU A 185 4.54 6.02 -10.84
C GLU A 185 5.79 6.84 -11.19
N ILE A 186 6.50 6.50 -12.27
CA ILE A 186 7.66 7.27 -12.73
C ILE A 186 7.24 8.70 -13.11
N ILE A 187 6.15 8.85 -13.86
CA ILE A 187 5.63 10.17 -14.25
C ILE A 187 5.28 10.98 -13.01
N LEU A 188 4.54 10.39 -12.07
CA LEU A 188 4.18 11.02 -10.81
C LEU A 188 5.44 11.40 -9.99
N ASN A 189 6.45 10.52 -9.90
CA ASN A 189 7.68 10.80 -9.18
C ASN A 189 8.47 12.00 -9.75
N LEU A 190 8.45 12.15 -11.09
CA LEU A 190 9.04 13.31 -11.77
C LEU A 190 8.20 14.58 -11.60
N MET A 191 6.87 14.46 -11.63
CA MET A 191 5.97 15.57 -11.34
C MET A 191 6.19 16.10 -9.92
N LEU A 192 6.32 15.22 -8.93
CA LEU A 192 6.60 15.58 -7.54
C LEU A 192 7.92 16.34 -7.37
N LEU A 193 8.98 15.91 -8.07
CA LEU A 193 10.24 16.64 -8.11
C LEU A 193 10.04 18.06 -8.69
N SER A 194 9.25 18.17 -9.76
CA SER A 194 8.95 19.47 -10.38
C SER A 194 8.16 20.39 -9.44
N GLU A 195 7.26 19.84 -8.64
CA GLU A 195 6.50 20.58 -7.62
C GLU A 195 7.39 21.02 -6.48
N TYR A 196 8.31 20.17 -6.00
CA TYR A 196 9.30 20.53 -5.01
C TYR A 196 10.14 21.75 -5.45
N PHE A 197 10.64 21.75 -6.69
CA PHE A 197 11.43 22.88 -7.18
C PHE A 197 10.59 24.14 -7.39
N ARG A 198 9.35 24.01 -7.88
CA ARG A 198 8.41 25.14 -7.98
C ARG A 198 8.09 25.73 -6.61
N ALA A 199 7.81 24.88 -5.63
CA ALA A 199 7.56 25.27 -4.26
C ALA A 199 8.79 25.92 -3.64
N SER A 200 10.00 25.40 -3.89
CA SER A 200 11.25 25.99 -3.41
C SER A 200 11.48 27.42 -3.91
N ARG A 201 11.14 27.69 -5.19
CA ARG A 201 11.32 29.02 -5.83
C ARG A 201 10.29 30.08 -5.40
N ARG A 202 9.12 29.71 -4.86
CA ARG A 202 8.18 30.69 -4.28
C ARG A 202 8.87 31.38 -3.09
N LYS A 203 8.93 32.71 -3.05
CA LYS A 203 9.37 33.40 -1.82
C LYS A 203 8.36 33.11 -0.70
N SER A 204 8.89 32.90 0.51
CA SER A 204 8.11 32.94 1.77
C SER A 204 7.53 34.34 1.91
#